data_AF-B5GUN4-F1
#
_entry.id   AF-B5GUN4-F1
#
_cell.length_a   1.000
_cell.length_b   1.000
_cell.length_c   1.000
_cell.angle_alpha   90.00
_cell.angle_beta   90.00
_cell.angle_gamma   90.00
#
_symmetry.space_group_name_H-M   'P 1'
#
loop_
_entity.id
_entity.type
_entity.pdbx_description
1 polymer ?
#
loop_
_entity_poly.entity_id
_entity_poly.type
_entity_poly.pdbx_seq_one_letter_code
_entity_poly.pdbx_strand_id
1 'polypeptide(L)' 'MAFFGLIGNDRHMADTAYSGRESASEKASRLRRAAHHRAAAAADRQGQAWEDRERRRQDHSARWRTP' A
#
# COMPACT_ATOMS: atom_id res chain seq x y z
N MET A 1 -0.80 50.81 -14.44
CA MET A 1 -1.53 49.94 -13.50
C MET A 1 -0.64 48.74 -13.20
N ALA A 2 -0.20 48.62 -11.96
CA ALA A 2 0.90 47.75 -11.52
C ALA A 2 0.44 46.29 -11.33
N PHE A 3 1.02 45.36 -12.09
CA PHE A 3 0.83 43.89 -11.96
C PHE A 3 1.67 43.27 -10.82
N PHE A 4 1.95 44.02 -9.75
CA PHE A 4 2.90 43.63 -8.70
C PHE A 4 2.27 42.88 -7.51
N GLY A 5 0.94 42.67 -7.49
CA GLY A 5 0.23 42.00 -6.38
C GLY A 5 0.05 40.48 -6.51
N LEU A 6 0.24 39.91 -7.72
CA LEU A 6 -0.03 38.49 -7.98
C LEU A 6 1.17 37.57 -7.73
N ILE A 7 2.40 38.04 -7.89
CA ILE A 7 3.60 37.18 -7.88
C ILE A 7 4.13 36.94 -6.45
N GLY A 8 3.81 37.84 -5.50
CA GLY A 8 4.25 37.73 -4.10
C GLY A 8 3.26 37.02 -3.16
N ASN A 9 1.95 37.18 -3.40
CA ASN A 9 0.91 36.64 -2.53
C ASN A 9 0.82 35.10 -2.64
N ASP A 10 0.99 34.56 -3.84
CA ASP A 10 0.89 33.12 -4.10
C ASP A 10 1.96 32.31 -3.35
N ARG A 11 3.19 32.85 -3.27
CA ARG A 11 4.30 32.21 -2.56
C ARG A 11 4.12 32.27 -1.04
N HIS A 12 3.57 33.38 -0.53
CA HIS A 12 3.23 33.54 0.88
C HIS A 12 2.04 32.66 1.30
N MET A 13 1.03 32.49 0.44
CA MET A 13 -0.08 31.55 0.67
C MET A 13 0.40 30.09 0.58
N ALA A 14 1.28 29.75 -0.36
CA ALA A 14 1.89 28.42 -0.43
C ALA A 14 2.63 28.08 0.87
N ASP A 15 3.43 29.03 1.36
CA ASP A 15 4.26 28.85 2.57
C ASP A 15 3.46 28.88 3.86
N THR A 16 2.32 29.58 3.94
CA THR A 16 1.50 29.67 5.16
C THR A 16 0.34 28.67 5.22
N ALA A 17 -0.27 28.32 4.09
CA ALA A 17 -1.45 27.44 4.05
C ALA A 17 -1.12 25.97 3.76
N TYR A 18 0.01 25.71 3.08
CA TYR A 18 0.41 24.36 2.68
C TYR A 18 1.69 23.87 3.35
N SER A 19 2.48 24.75 4.01
CA SER A 19 3.60 24.26 4.81
C SER A 19 3.09 23.37 5.96
N GLY A 20 3.63 22.15 6.02
CA GLY A 20 3.23 21.14 7.00
C GLY A 20 2.06 20.25 6.62
N ARG A 21 1.43 20.41 5.44
CA ARG A 21 0.41 19.47 4.94
C ARG A 21 1.01 18.47 3.94
N GLU A 22 0.70 17.18 4.13
CA GLU A 22 1.04 16.12 3.16
C GLU A 22 0.44 16.50 1.79
N SER A 23 1.30 16.66 0.78
CA SER A 23 0.85 16.97 -0.58
C SER A 23 -0.05 15.84 -1.11
N ALA A 24 -1.00 16.15 -2.00
CA ALA A 24 -1.84 15.13 -2.64
C ALA A 24 -0.98 14.02 -3.30
N SER A 25 0.16 14.39 -3.87
CA SER A 25 1.14 13.46 -4.46
C SER A 25 1.83 12.57 -3.42
N GLU A 26 2.19 13.13 -2.26
CA GLU A 26 2.77 12.38 -1.14
C GLU A 26 1.77 11.40 -0.54
N LYS A 27 0.52 11.86 -0.33
CA LYS A 27 -0.60 11.02 0.11
C LYS A 27 -0.85 9.87 -0.85
N ALA A 28 -0.87 10.14 -2.16
CA ALA A 28 -1.01 9.10 -3.18
C ALA A 28 0.17 8.11 -3.15
N SER A 29 1.41 8.60 -3.01
CA SER A 29 2.61 7.77 -2.87
C SER A 29 2.53 6.86 -1.64
N ARG A 30 2.11 7.40 -0.49
CA ARG A 30 1.90 6.63 0.75
C ARG A 30 0.85 5.55 0.58
N LEU A 31 -0.29 5.87 -0.02
CA LEU A 31 -1.36 4.90 -0.29
C LEU A 31 -0.91 3.79 -1.23
N ARG A 32 -0.15 4.11 -2.29
CA ARG A 32 0.42 3.10 -3.20
C ARG A 32 1.35 2.14 -2.46
N ARG A 33 2.24 2.65 -1.61
CA ARG A 33 3.12 1.82 -0.78
C ARG A 33 2.33 0.92 0.16
N ALA A 34 1.34 1.47 0.85
CA ALA A 34 0.48 0.70 1.74
C ALA A 34 -0.31 -0.40 1.01
N ALA A 35 -0.83 -0.10 -0.19
CA ALA A 35 -1.51 -1.08 -1.03
C ALA A 35 -0.58 -2.22 -1.45
N HIS A 36 0.66 -1.90 -1.86
CA HIS A 36 1.66 -2.90 -2.22
C HIS A 36 1.97 -3.85 -1.06
N HIS A 37 2.19 -3.32 0.16
CA HIS A 37 2.41 -4.14 1.34
C HIS A 37 1.23 -5.06 1.66
N ARG A 38 -0.01 -4.57 1.50
CA ARG A 38 -1.21 -5.39 1.68
C ARG A 38 -1.32 -6.50 0.64
N ALA A 39 -0.97 -6.22 -0.61
CA ALA A 39 -0.98 -7.20 -1.69
C ALA A 39 0.03 -8.32 -1.44
N ALA A 40 1.27 -7.97 -1.03
CA ALA A 40 2.28 -8.96 -0.65
C ALA A 40 1.81 -9.86 0.50
N ALA A 41 1.31 -9.27 1.59
CA ALA A 41 0.79 -10.02 2.73
C ALA A 41 -0.46 -10.87 2.39
N ALA A 42 -1.23 -10.49 1.37
CA ALA A 42 -2.35 -11.30 0.87
C ALA A 42 -1.86 -12.49 0.05
N ALA A 43 -0.83 -12.30 -0.79
CA ALA A 43 -0.20 -13.37 -1.55
C ALA A 43 0.46 -14.41 -0.63
N ASP A 44 1.21 -13.96 0.39
CA ASP A 44 1.85 -14.85 1.37
C ASP A 44 0.81 -15.74 2.08
N ARG A 45 -0.31 -15.14 2.53
CA ARG A 45 -1.39 -15.89 3.16
C ARG A 45 -2.06 -16.90 2.23
N GLN A 46 -2.18 -16.58 0.94
CA GLN A 46 -2.71 -17.52 -0.04
C GLN A 46 -1.76 -18.69 -0.28
N GLY A 47 -0.45 -18.43 -0.33
CA GLY A 47 0.58 -19.47 -0.41
C GLY A 47 0.51 -20.42 0.78
N GLN A 48 0.47 -19.87 2.00
CA GLN A 48 0.35 -20.69 3.22
C GLN A 48 -0.94 -21.52 3.24
N ALA A 49 -2.08 -20.94 2.87
CA ALA A 49 -3.33 -21.68 2.81
C ALA A 49 -3.30 -22.81 1.76
N TRP A 50 -2.58 -22.61 0.65
CA TRP A 50 -2.35 -23.65 -0.35
C TRP A 50 -1.46 -24.76 0.20
N GLU A 51 -0.35 -24.43 0.85
CA GLU A 51 0.56 -25.40 1.47
C GLU A 51 -0.15 -26.24 2.54
N ASP A 52 -0.95 -25.61 3.40
CA ASP A 52 -1.74 -26.30 4.42
C ASP A 52 -2.75 -27.27 3.80
N ARG A 53 -3.40 -26.87 2.71
CA ARG A 53 -4.34 -27.74 2.00
C ARG A 53 -3.64 -28.94 1.38
N GLU A 54 -2.46 -28.72 0.81
CA GLU A 54 -1.69 -29.76 0.17
C GLU A 54 -1.13 -30.76 1.19
N ARG A 55 -0.63 -30.26 2.34
CA ARG A 55 -0.22 -31.09 3.47
C ARG A 55 -1.36 -31.98 3.96
N ARG A 56 -2.56 -31.43 4.15
CA ARG A 56 -3.75 -32.22 4.53
C ARG A 56 -4.08 -33.29 3.51
N ARG A 57 -3.97 -33.00 2.21
CA ARG A 57 -4.19 -34.01 1.15
C ARG A 57 -3.19 -35.16 1.24
N GLN A 58 -1.92 -34.82 1.43
CA GLN A 58 -0.85 -35.81 1.56
C GLN A 58 -1.04 -36.66 2.81
N ASP A 59 -1.34 -36.06 3.97
CA ASP A 59 -1.62 -36.77 5.21
C ASP A 59 -2.81 -37.73 5.06
N HIS A 60 -3.90 -37.28 4.42
CA HIS A 60 -5.04 -38.13 4.12
C HIS A 60 -4.68 -39.29 3.18
N SER A 61 -3.86 -39.06 2.17
CA SER A 61 -3.43 -40.12 1.25
C SER A 61 -2.45 -41.11 1.88
N ALA A 62 -1.57 -40.66 2.78
CA ALA A 62 -0.64 -41.50 3.53
C ALA A 62 -1.40 -42.46 4.45
N ARG A 63 -2.49 -41.99 5.07
CA ARG A 63 -3.37 -42.81 5.92
C ARG A 63 -4.03 -43.98 5.18
N TRP A 64 -4.26 -43.87 3.87
CA TRP A 64 -4.83 -44.94 3.04
C TRP A 64 -3.77 -45.79 2.31
N ARG A 65 -2.49 -45.40 2.35
CA ARG A 65 -1.38 -46.08 1.65
C ARG A 65 -0.52 -46.97 2.55
N THR A 66 -0.81 -47.03 3.84
CA THR A 66 -0.11 -47.90 4.79
C THR A 66 -0.91 -49.20 4.91
N PRO A 67 -0.33 -50.39 4.63
CA PRO A 67 -1.03 -51.68 4.72
C PRO A 67 -1.42 -52.06 6.16
#